data_AF-A0A357L376-F1
#
_entry.id   AF-A0A357L376-F1
#
_cell.length_a   1.000
_cell.length_b   1.000
_cell.length_c   1.000
_cell.angle_alpha   90.00
_cell.angle_beta   90.00
_cell.angle_gamma   90.00
#
_symmetry.space_group_name_H-M   'P 1'
#
loop_
_entity.id
_entity.type
_entity.pdbx_description
1 polymer ?
#
loop_
_entity_poly.entity_id
_entity_poly.type
_entity_poly.pdbx_seq_one_letter_code
_entity_poly.pdbx_strand_id
1 'polypeptide(L)'
;MLSVFDIFKIGIGPSSSHTVGPMRIALRFLTEAREAGVLARAARVKVDLHGSLALTGVGHGTDKAAILGLLGFAPDETDPDEAEAAAARVRASKRLKLAGGPEIAFDPSKDIDLCGHIVPSVHPNEMRLTLHDAAGAALLEQTFYSVGGGFIASARQLASPAEGDRINTGRKAPFDFGSAAELLAICARENSPIDEVILRNEDAIRPRAQTLEGIDRIWRAMRDCIERGLRTGGVLPGGL
;
A
#
# COMPACT_ATOMS: atom_id res chain seq x y z
N MET A 1 -18.02 -7.45 8.43
CA MET A 1 -18.27 -6.00 8.29
C MET A 1 -17.08 -5.30 7.62
N LEU A 2 -17.34 -4.36 6.71
CA LEU A 2 -16.34 -3.38 6.23
C LEU A 2 -16.37 -2.15 7.14
N SER A 3 -15.22 -1.66 7.57
CA SER A 3 -15.09 -0.44 8.37
C SER A 3 -15.01 0.81 7.48
N VAL A 4 -15.40 1.96 8.01
CA VAL A 4 -15.24 3.27 7.37
C VAL A 4 -13.77 3.53 6.99
N PHE A 5 -12.82 3.01 7.78
CA PHE A 5 -11.38 3.10 7.51
C PHE A 5 -10.89 2.10 6.44
N ASP A 6 -11.71 1.13 6.03
CA ASP A 6 -11.42 0.30 4.86
C ASP A 6 -11.74 1.03 3.56
N ILE A 7 -12.70 1.97 3.62
CA ILE A 7 -13.14 2.81 2.50
C ILE A 7 -12.25 4.04 2.38
N PHE A 8 -12.09 4.79 3.48
CA PHE A 8 -11.30 6.02 3.50
C PHE A 8 -9.95 5.78 4.15
N LYS A 9 -8.90 5.80 3.32
CA LYS A 9 -7.51 5.62 3.75
C LYS A 9 -6.67 6.81 3.35
N ILE A 10 -5.87 7.29 4.29
CA ILE A 10 -4.81 8.25 4.01
C ILE A 10 -3.70 7.52 3.25
N GLY A 11 -3.12 8.17 2.25
CA GLY A 11 -2.07 7.61 1.42
C GLY A 11 -1.47 8.67 0.52
N ILE A 12 -0.51 8.24 -0.31
CA ILE A 12 0.13 9.10 -1.30
C ILE A 12 -0.39 8.79 -2.71
N GLY A 13 -0.60 9.83 -3.51
CA GLY A 13 -0.99 9.72 -4.91
C GLY A 13 0.17 9.35 -5.84
N PRO A 14 -0.10 9.09 -7.12
CA PRO A 14 -1.39 9.28 -7.79
C PRO A 14 -2.34 8.06 -7.72
N SER A 15 -1.88 6.87 -7.33
CA SER A 15 -2.69 5.65 -7.44
C SER A 15 -2.61 4.74 -6.23
N SER A 16 -3.77 4.28 -5.74
CA SER A 16 -3.79 3.31 -4.63
C SER A 16 -3.22 1.94 -5.04
N SER A 17 -3.39 1.52 -6.30
CA SER A 17 -2.90 0.21 -6.78
C SER A 17 -1.47 0.27 -7.32
N HIS A 18 -1.06 1.39 -7.89
CA HIS A 18 0.26 1.54 -8.54
C HIS A 18 1.25 2.38 -7.71
N THR A 19 0.80 3.01 -6.62
CA THR A 19 1.68 3.76 -5.69
C THR A 19 1.62 3.19 -4.28
N VAL A 20 0.44 3.23 -3.64
CA VAL A 20 0.29 2.76 -2.24
C VAL A 20 0.57 1.26 -2.11
N GLY A 21 0.05 0.44 -3.02
CA GLY A 21 0.29 -1.01 -3.05
C GLY A 21 1.78 -1.37 -3.12
N PRO A 22 2.52 -0.92 -4.15
CA PRO A 22 3.96 -1.19 -4.29
C PRO A 22 4.81 -0.72 -3.11
N MET A 23 4.51 0.44 -2.51
CA MET A 23 5.17 0.87 -1.26
C MET A 23 4.96 -0.14 -0.12
N ARG A 24 3.71 -0.58 0.09
CA ARG A 24 3.37 -1.58 1.12
C ARG A 24 4.03 -2.93 0.84
N ILE A 25 4.08 -3.35 -0.42
CA ILE A 25 4.73 -4.59 -0.84
C ILE A 25 6.22 -4.55 -0.47
N ALA A 26 6.93 -3.49 -0.83
CA ALA A 26 8.35 -3.36 -0.53
C ALA A 26 8.63 -3.35 0.98
N LEU A 27 7.83 -2.61 1.77
CA LEU A 27 7.96 -2.61 3.23
C LEU A 27 7.69 -3.98 3.85
N ARG A 28 6.66 -4.68 3.36
CA ARG A 28 6.32 -6.04 3.79
C ARG A 28 7.44 -7.02 3.48
N PHE A 29 8.01 -6.95 2.27
CA PHE A 29 9.14 -7.79 1.87
C PHE A 29 10.35 -7.62 2.80
N LEU A 30 10.72 -6.40 3.18
CA LEU A 30 11.82 -6.17 4.12
C LEU A 30 11.50 -6.68 5.53
N THR A 31 10.24 -6.58 5.95
CA THR A 31 9.78 -7.16 7.21
C THR A 31 9.97 -8.68 7.21
N GLU A 32 9.54 -9.36 6.14
CA GLU A 32 9.72 -10.81 5.98
C GLU A 32 11.21 -11.21 5.92
N ALA A 33 12.04 -10.45 5.21
CA ALA A 33 13.48 -10.68 5.17
C ALA A 33 14.17 -10.54 6.54
N ARG A 34 13.68 -9.61 7.37
CA ARG A 34 14.15 -9.42 8.75
C ARG A 34 13.71 -10.58 9.63
N GLU A 35 12.45 -11.00 9.54
CA GLU A 35 11.90 -12.13 10.30
C GLU A 35 12.61 -13.44 9.94
N ALA A 36 12.98 -13.63 8.67
CA ALA A 36 13.79 -14.75 8.21
C ALA A 36 15.28 -14.66 8.62
N GLY A 37 15.72 -13.56 9.25
CA GLY A 37 17.10 -13.36 9.69
C GLY A 37 18.12 -13.13 8.57
N VAL A 38 17.66 -12.83 7.35
CA VAL A 38 18.55 -12.68 6.17
C VAL A 38 18.81 -11.23 5.79
N LEU A 39 18.01 -10.27 6.26
CA LEU A 39 18.12 -8.85 5.87
C LEU A 39 19.51 -8.25 6.12
N ALA A 40 20.19 -8.63 7.20
CA ALA A 40 21.52 -8.12 7.53
C ALA A 40 22.61 -8.51 6.49
N ARG A 41 22.38 -9.58 5.71
CA ARG A 41 23.28 -10.08 4.67
C ARG A 41 22.98 -9.50 3.29
N ALA A 42 21.98 -8.64 3.17
CA ALA A 42 21.58 -8.06 1.90
C ALA A 42 22.71 -7.23 1.28
N ALA A 43 23.05 -7.51 0.03
CA ALA A 43 23.97 -6.71 -0.78
C ALA A 43 23.30 -6.09 -2.00
N ARG A 44 22.17 -6.66 -2.46
CA ARG A 44 21.39 -6.17 -3.60
C ARG A 44 19.92 -6.54 -3.42
N VAL A 45 19.01 -5.68 -3.87
CA VAL A 45 17.59 -5.99 -4.04
C VAL A 45 17.21 -5.79 -5.49
N LYS A 46 16.46 -6.74 -6.06
CA LYS A 46 15.86 -6.63 -7.39
C LYS A 46 14.35 -6.53 -7.25
N VAL A 47 13.73 -5.65 -8.02
CA VAL A 47 12.29 -5.46 -8.11
C VAL A 47 11.87 -5.70 -9.55
N ASP A 48 11.04 -6.72 -9.78
CA ASP A 48 10.41 -6.95 -11.08
C ASP A 48 8.95 -6.55 -10.98
N LEU A 49 8.52 -5.64 -11.86
CA LEU A 49 7.13 -5.21 -12.01
C LEU A 49 6.57 -5.88 -13.25
N HIS A 50 5.43 -6.56 -13.13
CA HIS A 50 4.80 -7.31 -14.22
C HIS A 50 3.41 -6.76 -14.54
N GLY A 51 2.87 -7.15 -15.70
CA GLY A 51 1.51 -6.79 -16.13
C GLY A 51 1.24 -5.29 -16.10
N SER A 52 0.10 -4.90 -15.51
CA SER A 52 -0.33 -3.49 -15.47
C SER A 52 0.60 -2.60 -14.63
N LEU A 53 1.25 -3.14 -13.59
CA LEU A 53 2.23 -2.40 -12.79
C LEU A 53 3.44 -1.98 -13.64
N ALA A 54 3.85 -2.82 -14.59
CA ALA A 54 4.94 -2.50 -15.51
C ALA A 54 4.50 -1.48 -16.57
N LEU A 55 3.36 -1.75 -17.22
CA LEU A 55 2.90 -1.00 -18.40
C LEU A 55 2.56 0.45 -18.08
N THR A 56 2.02 0.71 -16.88
CA THR A 56 1.62 2.05 -16.46
C THR A 56 2.51 2.60 -15.34
N GLY A 57 3.58 1.88 -15.00
CA GLY A 57 4.34 2.12 -13.79
C GLY A 57 5.03 3.47 -13.74
N VAL A 58 5.59 3.92 -14.87
CA VAL A 58 6.27 5.22 -14.95
C VAL A 58 5.29 6.38 -14.71
N GLY A 59 4.13 6.35 -15.37
CA GLY A 59 3.12 7.41 -15.21
C GLY A 59 2.50 7.47 -13.81
N HIS A 60 2.44 6.33 -13.11
CA HIS A 60 1.93 6.25 -11.74
C HIS A 60 3.01 6.33 -10.65
N GLY A 61 4.29 6.42 -11.03
CA GLY A 61 5.41 6.43 -10.10
C GLY A 61 5.58 5.12 -9.32
N THR A 62 5.28 3.96 -9.92
CA THR A 62 5.45 2.64 -9.30
C THR A 62 6.91 2.35 -8.94
N ASP A 63 7.86 2.81 -9.78
CA ASP A 63 9.29 2.74 -9.52
C ASP A 63 9.66 3.52 -8.24
N LYS A 64 9.15 4.76 -8.14
CA LYS A 64 9.30 5.63 -6.98
C LYS A 64 8.71 4.98 -5.73
N ALA A 65 7.51 4.42 -5.86
CA ALA A 65 6.82 3.72 -4.78
C ALA A 65 7.64 2.53 -4.25
N ALA A 66 8.24 1.73 -5.14
CA ALA A 66 9.11 0.63 -4.73
C ALA A 66 10.34 1.14 -3.96
N ILE A 67 10.99 2.21 -4.43
CA ILE A 67 12.12 2.85 -3.74
C ILE A 67 11.72 3.32 -2.33
N LEU A 68 10.59 4.03 -2.22
CA LEU A 68 10.11 4.58 -0.96
C LEU A 68 9.79 3.49 0.06
N GLY A 69 9.11 2.42 -0.36
CA GLY A 69 8.83 1.28 0.51
C GLY A 69 10.11 0.57 0.98
N LEU A 70 11.13 0.45 0.12
CA LEU A 70 12.44 -0.10 0.49
C LEU A 70 13.21 0.79 1.47
N LEU A 71 13.02 2.11 1.39
CA LEU A 71 13.54 3.09 2.36
C LEU A 71 12.77 3.08 3.69
N GLY A 72 11.60 2.46 3.74
CA GLY A 72 10.79 2.34 4.95
C GLY A 72 9.66 3.35 5.06
N PHE A 73 9.36 4.11 4.01
CA PHE A 73 8.26 5.06 4.01
C PHE A 73 6.91 4.31 4.00
N ALA A 74 6.04 4.63 4.96
CA ALA A 74 4.67 4.14 5.01
C ALA A 74 3.73 5.14 4.30
N PRO A 75 2.90 4.71 3.32
CA PRO A 75 2.11 5.63 2.50
C PRO A 75 1.21 6.60 3.27
N ASP A 76 0.71 6.18 4.42
CA ASP A 76 -0.21 6.90 5.30
C ASP A 76 0.46 7.89 6.26
N GLU A 77 1.79 7.83 6.38
CA GLU A 77 2.60 8.71 7.24
C GLU A 77 3.60 9.55 6.43
N THR A 78 3.61 9.38 5.11
CA THR A 78 4.61 9.98 4.23
C THR A 78 4.24 11.42 3.86
N ASP A 79 5.16 12.35 4.12
CA ASP A 79 5.13 13.67 3.50
C ASP A 79 5.50 13.56 2.00
N PRO A 80 4.69 14.07 1.06
CA PRO A 80 4.95 13.96 -0.36
C PRO A 80 6.25 14.63 -0.84
N ASP A 81 6.68 15.73 -0.22
CA ASP A 81 7.91 16.45 -0.59
C ASP A 81 9.14 15.69 -0.07
N GLU A 82 9.07 15.16 1.15
CA GLU A 82 10.13 14.30 1.69
C GLU A 82 10.31 13.03 0.85
N ALA A 83 9.20 12.42 0.41
CA ALA A 83 9.23 11.27 -0.48
C ALA A 83 9.91 11.59 -1.82
N GLU A 84 9.54 12.71 -2.46
CA GLU A 84 10.16 13.09 -3.72
C GLU A 84 11.67 13.33 -3.56
N ALA A 85 12.06 14.05 -2.50
CA ALA A 85 13.46 14.29 -2.18
C ALA A 85 14.23 12.99 -1.88
N ALA A 86 13.63 12.05 -1.15
CA ALA A 86 14.25 10.76 -0.83
C ALA A 86 14.47 9.89 -2.08
N ALA A 87 13.48 9.80 -2.95
CA ALA A 87 13.60 9.05 -4.19
C ALA A 87 14.63 9.69 -5.14
N ALA A 88 14.67 11.04 -5.23
CA ALA A 88 15.67 11.75 -6.01
C ALA A 88 17.10 11.49 -5.48
N ARG A 89 17.30 11.48 -4.15
CA ARG A 89 18.60 11.14 -3.54
C ARG A 89 19.08 9.75 -3.93
N VAL A 90 18.21 8.73 -3.87
CA VAL A 90 18.57 7.36 -4.27
C VAL A 90 18.94 7.30 -5.74
N ARG A 91 18.17 7.95 -6.63
CA ARG A 91 18.47 7.98 -8.08
C ARG A 91 19.83 8.62 -8.36
N ALA A 92 20.18 9.69 -7.65
CA ALA A 92 21.45 10.39 -7.83
C ALA A 92 22.65 9.62 -7.25
N SER A 93 22.52 9.09 -6.03
CA SER A 93 23.61 8.43 -5.31
C SER A 93 23.84 6.98 -5.76
N LYS A 94 22.82 6.34 -6.33
CA LYS A 94 22.77 4.90 -6.59
C LYS A 94 23.04 4.06 -5.33
N ARG A 95 22.60 4.58 -4.19
CA ARG A 95 22.70 3.96 -2.86
C ARG A 95 21.33 3.95 -2.22
N LEU A 96 20.98 2.85 -1.57
CA LEU A 96 19.70 2.70 -0.88
C LEU A 96 19.94 2.11 0.52
N LYS A 97 19.47 2.81 1.55
CA LYS A 97 19.44 2.31 2.92
C LYS A 97 18.16 1.49 3.11
N LEU A 98 18.29 0.16 3.17
CA LEU A 98 17.14 -0.71 3.40
C LEU A 98 16.57 -0.44 4.80
N ALA A 99 15.25 -0.32 4.90
CA ALA A 99 14.56 -0.16 6.18
C ALA A 99 14.93 -1.30 7.15
N GLY A 100 15.55 -0.96 8.28
CA GLY A 100 16.03 -1.94 9.25
C GLY A 100 17.20 -2.82 8.77
N GLY A 101 17.83 -2.49 7.64
CA GLY A 101 18.89 -3.26 7.00
C GLY A 101 20.15 -2.43 6.67
N PRO A 102 21.09 -3.01 5.91
CA PRO A 102 22.30 -2.32 5.47
C PRO A 102 22.02 -1.28 4.36
N GLU A 103 23.00 -0.43 4.10
CA GLU A 103 23.00 0.38 2.88
C GLU A 103 23.65 -0.41 1.74
N ILE A 104 22.95 -0.51 0.61
CA ILE A 104 23.36 -1.30 -0.55
C ILE A 104 23.60 -0.40 -1.77
N ALA A 105 24.37 -0.91 -2.73
CA ALA A 105 24.36 -0.35 -4.08
C ALA A 105 22.99 -0.63 -4.71
N PHE A 106 22.37 0.38 -5.28
CA PHE A 106 21.06 0.28 -5.89
C PHE A 106 20.95 1.28 -7.04
N ASP A 107 20.99 0.79 -8.27
CA ASP A 107 20.76 1.58 -9.46
C ASP A 107 19.33 1.30 -9.95
N PRO A 108 18.36 2.23 -9.74
CA PRO A 108 16.97 1.97 -10.09
C PRO A 108 16.77 1.55 -11.55
N SER A 109 17.63 1.98 -12.48
CA SER A 109 17.56 1.60 -13.90
C SER A 109 17.98 0.16 -14.20
N LYS A 110 18.66 -0.51 -13.26
CA LYS A 110 19.12 -1.90 -13.38
C LYS A 110 18.45 -2.84 -12.39
N ASP A 111 18.06 -2.30 -11.25
CA ASP A 111 17.53 -3.06 -10.12
C ASP A 111 16.01 -3.02 -10.04
N ILE A 112 15.35 -2.13 -10.81
CA ILE A 112 13.91 -2.15 -11.05
C ILE A 112 13.69 -2.45 -12.53
N ASP A 113 13.04 -3.57 -12.81
CA ASP A 113 12.69 -4.00 -14.17
C ASP A 113 11.19 -3.86 -14.41
N LEU A 114 10.82 -3.23 -15.53
CA LEU A 114 9.44 -3.09 -15.99
C LEU A 114 9.17 -4.18 -17.03
N CYS A 115 8.90 -5.40 -16.57
CA CYS A 115 8.69 -6.56 -17.43
C CYS A 115 7.27 -6.57 -18.03
N GLY A 116 6.91 -5.55 -18.81
CA GLY A 116 5.59 -5.40 -19.42
C GLY A 116 5.19 -6.51 -20.40
N HIS A 117 6.15 -7.33 -20.82
CA HIS A 117 5.94 -8.53 -21.64
C HIS A 117 5.51 -9.76 -20.83
N ILE A 118 5.66 -9.73 -19.51
CA ILE A 118 5.25 -10.81 -18.61
C ILE A 118 3.80 -10.57 -18.18
N VAL A 119 2.93 -11.53 -18.48
CA VAL A 119 1.53 -11.53 -18.08
C VAL A 119 1.34 -12.48 -16.89
N PRO A 120 1.08 -11.96 -15.68
CA PRO A 120 0.82 -12.80 -14.51
C PRO A 120 -0.42 -13.69 -14.67
N SER A 121 -0.38 -14.89 -14.13
CA SER A 121 -1.51 -15.83 -14.17
C SER A 121 -2.56 -15.58 -13.07
N VAL A 122 -2.18 -14.92 -11.97
CA VAL A 122 -3.04 -14.76 -10.78
C VAL A 122 -3.74 -13.40 -10.78
N HIS A 123 -2.98 -12.30 -10.89
CA HIS A 123 -3.53 -10.95 -10.87
C HIS A 123 -2.63 -9.99 -11.67
N PRO A 124 -3.18 -9.05 -12.47
CA PRO A 124 -2.41 -8.22 -13.40
C PRO A 124 -1.40 -7.26 -12.74
N ASN A 125 -1.57 -6.95 -11.47
CA ASN A 125 -0.67 -6.08 -10.71
C ASN A 125 0.28 -6.92 -9.85
N GLU A 126 1.24 -7.60 -10.47
CA GLU A 126 2.23 -8.44 -9.78
C GLU A 126 3.57 -7.71 -9.61
N MET A 127 4.15 -7.84 -8.43
CA MET A 127 5.46 -7.33 -8.08
C MET A 127 6.26 -8.45 -7.41
N ARG A 128 7.41 -8.80 -7.98
CA ARG A 128 8.35 -9.77 -7.42
C ARG A 128 9.58 -9.05 -6.88
N LEU A 129 10.00 -9.42 -5.67
CA LEU A 129 11.21 -8.89 -5.05
C LEU A 129 12.17 -10.02 -4.71
N THR A 130 13.44 -9.82 -5.03
CA THR A 130 14.50 -10.78 -4.73
C THR A 130 15.65 -10.07 -4.02
N LEU A 131 15.99 -10.55 -2.83
CA LEU A 131 17.12 -10.09 -2.04
C LEU A 131 18.31 -11.00 -2.32
N HIS A 132 19.49 -10.43 -2.57
CA HIS A 132 20.71 -11.17 -2.84
C HIS A 132 21.80 -10.83 -1.84
N ASP A 133 22.69 -11.79 -1.56
CA ASP A 133 23.92 -11.55 -0.80
C ASP A 133 25.05 -11.00 -1.67
N ALA A 134 26.22 -10.77 -1.05
CA ALA A 134 27.39 -10.21 -1.72
C ALA A 134 27.98 -11.13 -2.80
N ALA A 135 27.71 -12.44 -2.74
CA ALA A 135 28.12 -13.39 -3.77
C ALA A 135 27.11 -13.46 -4.94
N GLY A 136 25.98 -12.75 -4.83
CA GLY A 136 24.90 -12.76 -5.82
C GLY A 136 23.89 -13.89 -5.63
N ALA A 137 23.99 -14.67 -4.55
CA ALA A 137 23.02 -15.73 -4.27
C ALA A 137 21.72 -15.13 -3.72
N ALA A 138 20.56 -15.66 -4.17
CA ALA A 138 19.27 -15.24 -3.66
C ALA A 138 19.09 -15.69 -2.19
N LEU A 139 18.82 -14.73 -1.31
CA LEU A 139 18.54 -14.92 0.11
C LEU A 139 17.04 -15.11 0.38
N LEU A 140 16.22 -14.36 -0.35
CA LEU A 140 14.76 -14.40 -0.25
C LEU A 140 14.17 -13.92 -1.58
N GLU A 141 13.16 -14.62 -2.06
CA GLU A 141 12.34 -14.19 -3.18
C GLU A 141 10.87 -14.28 -2.77
N GLN A 142 10.11 -13.24 -3.06
CA GLN A 142 8.67 -13.21 -2.82
C GLN A 142 7.92 -12.53 -3.95
N THR A 143 6.70 -13.00 -4.18
CA THR A 143 5.77 -12.42 -5.16
C THR A 143 4.51 -11.94 -4.45
N PHE A 144 4.18 -10.68 -4.70
CA PHE A 144 3.01 -10.01 -4.14
C PHE A 144 2.17 -9.36 -5.25
N TYR A 145 0.94 -9.03 -4.92
CA TYR A 145 -0.03 -8.44 -5.82
C TYR A 145 -0.69 -7.23 -5.18
N SER A 146 -0.89 -6.16 -5.95
CA SER A 146 -1.73 -5.04 -5.51
C SER A 146 -3.15 -5.18 -6.05
N VAL A 147 -4.08 -5.55 -5.18
CA VAL A 147 -5.45 -5.97 -5.53
C VAL A 147 -6.49 -4.84 -5.50
N GLY A 148 -6.05 -3.58 -5.37
CA GLY A 148 -6.92 -2.39 -5.35
C GLY A 148 -7.15 -1.83 -3.94
N GLY A 149 -7.56 -0.55 -3.83
CA GLY A 149 -7.81 0.13 -2.54
C GLY A 149 -6.60 0.21 -1.59
N GLY A 150 -5.38 0.06 -2.14
CA GLY A 150 -4.13 -0.02 -1.38
C GLY A 150 -3.88 -1.36 -0.68
N PHE A 151 -4.73 -2.37 -0.90
CA PHE A 151 -4.54 -3.70 -0.35
C PHE A 151 -3.50 -4.49 -1.16
N ILE A 152 -2.80 -5.39 -0.47
CA ILE A 152 -1.76 -6.26 -1.04
C ILE A 152 -2.01 -7.70 -0.60
N ALA A 153 -1.63 -8.66 -1.44
CA ALA A 153 -1.69 -10.08 -1.12
C ALA A 153 -0.42 -10.78 -1.63
N SER A 154 0.07 -11.78 -0.89
CA SER A 154 1.12 -12.68 -1.40
C SER A 154 0.55 -13.74 -2.35
N ALA A 155 1.39 -14.35 -3.18
CA ALA A 155 0.98 -15.49 -4.02
C ALA A 155 0.38 -16.64 -3.22
N ARG A 156 0.93 -16.91 -2.03
CA ARG A 156 0.39 -17.91 -1.11
C ARG A 156 -1.04 -17.57 -0.66
N GLN A 157 -1.30 -16.32 -0.33
CA GLN A 157 -2.62 -15.85 0.11
C GLN A 157 -3.68 -15.94 -1.01
N LEU A 158 -3.28 -15.71 -2.26
CA LEU A 158 -4.22 -15.84 -3.40
C LEU A 158 -4.42 -17.29 -3.85
N ALA A 159 -3.39 -18.15 -3.76
CA ALA A 159 -3.48 -19.57 -4.11
C ALA A 159 -4.18 -20.41 -3.03
N SER A 160 -4.09 -19.99 -1.77
CA SER A 160 -4.76 -20.60 -0.63
C SER A 160 -5.21 -19.47 0.28
N PRO A 161 -6.46 -18.99 0.15
CA PRO A 161 -7.01 -18.00 1.07
C PRO A 161 -6.86 -18.57 2.48
N ALA A 162 -6.06 -17.94 3.34
CA ALA A 162 -6.10 -18.32 4.74
C ALA A 162 -7.54 -18.11 5.25
N GLU A 163 -8.02 -18.97 6.16
CA GLU A 163 -9.29 -18.72 6.83
C GLU A 163 -9.23 -17.33 7.47
N GLY A 164 -9.97 -16.37 6.90
CA GLY A 164 -9.97 -14.96 7.33
C GLY A 164 -9.38 -13.93 6.34
N ASP A 165 -8.93 -14.34 5.14
CA ASP A 165 -8.19 -13.49 4.20
C ASP A 165 -8.99 -13.00 2.97
N ARG A 166 -10.26 -13.42 2.85
CA ARG A 166 -11.26 -12.55 2.22
C ARG A 166 -11.38 -11.36 3.16
N ILE A 167 -11.27 -10.12 2.66
CA ILE A 167 -11.58 -8.85 3.37
C ILE A 167 -12.26 -9.21 4.67
N ASN A 168 -11.54 -9.18 5.80
CA ASN A 168 -11.96 -9.88 7.01
C ASN A 168 -13.30 -9.29 7.49
N THR A 169 -14.40 -9.76 6.91
CA THR A 169 -15.75 -9.47 7.37
C THR A 169 -16.03 -10.29 8.62
N GLY A 170 -15.04 -11.04 9.15
CA GLY A 170 -15.11 -12.02 10.21
C GLY A 170 -15.53 -11.48 11.58
N ARG A 171 -15.68 -10.17 11.74
CA ARG A 171 -16.55 -9.65 12.79
C ARG A 171 -17.95 -9.43 12.23
N LYS A 172 -18.91 -10.22 12.72
CA LYS A 172 -20.34 -9.92 12.58
C LYS A 172 -20.59 -8.56 13.22
N ALA A 173 -21.09 -7.64 12.41
CA ALA A 173 -21.58 -6.37 12.91
C ALA A 173 -22.78 -6.61 13.83
N PRO A 174 -22.96 -5.83 14.91
CA PRO A 174 -24.22 -5.80 15.66
C PRO A 174 -25.44 -5.60 14.76
N PHE A 175 -25.29 -4.79 13.71
CA PHE A 175 -26.29 -4.51 12.69
C PHE A 175 -25.77 -4.90 11.31
N ASP A 176 -25.89 -6.18 10.96
CA ASP A 176 -25.50 -6.70 9.66
C ASP A 176 -26.56 -6.41 8.59
N PHE A 177 -26.14 -5.99 7.39
CA PHE A 177 -27.02 -5.70 6.26
C PHE A 177 -26.29 -5.92 4.93
N GLY A 178 -27.01 -6.47 3.94
CA GLY A 178 -26.55 -6.67 2.57
C GLY A 178 -27.26 -5.79 1.53
N SER A 179 -28.28 -5.02 1.94
CA SER A 179 -29.03 -4.14 1.04
C SER A 179 -29.46 -2.83 1.70
N ALA A 180 -29.80 -1.84 0.87
CA ALA A 180 -30.34 -0.57 1.36
C ALA A 180 -31.67 -0.74 2.12
N ALA A 181 -32.52 -1.69 1.68
CA ALA A 181 -33.79 -1.98 2.33
C ALA A 181 -33.59 -2.52 3.75
N GLU A 182 -32.62 -3.42 3.95
CA GLU A 182 -32.25 -3.95 5.26
C GLU A 182 -31.68 -2.87 6.18
N LEU A 183 -30.80 -2.00 5.66
CA LEU A 183 -30.26 -0.87 6.43
C LEU A 183 -31.37 0.07 6.90
N LEU A 184 -32.33 0.41 6.04
CA LEU A 184 -33.46 1.26 6.40
C LEU A 184 -34.39 0.58 7.41
N ALA A 185 -34.62 -0.73 7.29
CA ALA A 185 -35.40 -1.50 8.26
C ALA A 185 -34.72 -1.52 9.65
N ILE A 186 -33.39 -1.62 9.69
CA ILE A 186 -32.61 -1.49 10.93
C ILE A 186 -32.77 -0.09 11.52
N CYS A 187 -32.60 0.97 10.73
CA CYS A 187 -32.74 2.35 11.20
C CYS A 187 -34.14 2.60 11.82
N ALA A 188 -35.19 2.09 11.16
CA ALA A 188 -36.56 2.18 11.66
C ALA A 188 -36.76 1.39 12.96
N ARG A 189 -36.23 0.16 13.06
CA ARG A 189 -36.35 -0.69 14.24
C ARG A 189 -35.60 -0.11 15.45
N GLU A 190 -34.40 0.42 15.23
CA GLU A 190 -33.53 0.97 16.29
C GLU A 190 -33.82 2.45 16.59
N ASN A 191 -34.78 3.06 15.89
CA ASN A 191 -35.08 4.50 15.91
C ASN A 191 -33.80 5.35 15.87
N SER A 192 -32.88 5.02 14.96
CA SER A 192 -31.54 5.60 14.86
C SER A 192 -31.23 5.97 13.41
N PRO A 193 -30.56 7.11 13.15
CA PRO A 193 -30.12 7.46 11.80
C PRO A 193 -28.98 6.54 11.33
N ILE A 194 -28.70 6.57 10.02
CA ILE A 194 -27.72 5.68 9.38
C ILE A 194 -26.33 5.79 10.03
N ASP A 195 -25.86 7.01 10.27
CA ASP A 195 -24.54 7.27 10.86
C ASP A 195 -24.39 6.65 12.25
N GLU A 196 -25.42 6.71 13.09
CA GLU A 196 -25.41 6.07 14.40
C GLU A 196 -25.42 4.54 14.29
N VAL A 197 -26.15 3.97 13.32
CA VAL A 197 -26.10 2.52 13.03
C VAL A 197 -24.68 2.11 12.62
N ILE A 198 -24.02 2.89 11.76
CA ILE A 198 -22.63 2.64 11.35
C ILE A 198 -21.64 2.81 12.52
N LEU A 199 -21.80 3.83 13.36
CA LEU A 199 -20.95 4.03 14.55
C LEU A 199 -21.08 2.88 15.55
N ARG A 200 -22.30 2.39 15.81
CA ARG A 200 -22.51 1.21 16.69
C ARG A 200 -21.91 -0.05 16.11
N ASN A 201 -21.90 -0.16 14.79
CA ASN A 201 -21.20 -1.22 14.09
C ASN A 201 -19.68 -1.14 14.32
N GLU A 202 -19.09 0.05 14.19
CA GLU A 202 -17.67 0.31 14.48
C GLU A 202 -17.29 0.10 15.95
N ASP A 203 -18.21 0.33 16.88
CA ASP A 203 -18.00 0.12 18.32
C ASP A 203 -17.67 -1.35 18.66
N ALA A 204 -18.08 -2.30 17.80
CA ALA A 204 -17.69 -3.71 17.91
C ALA A 204 -16.23 -3.99 17.48
N ILE A 205 -15.59 -3.02 16.79
CA ILE A 205 -14.18 -3.09 16.41
C ILE A 205 -13.29 -2.40 17.44
N ARG A 206 -13.67 -1.17 17.81
CA ARG A 206 -12.86 -0.23 18.59
C ARG A 206 -13.75 0.75 19.36
N PRO A 207 -13.27 1.37 20.45
CA PRO A 207 -14.03 2.39 21.16
C PRO A 207 -14.45 3.55 20.25
N ARG A 208 -15.68 4.04 20.42
CA ARG A 208 -16.25 5.14 19.60
C ARG A 208 -15.31 6.34 19.44
N ALA A 209 -14.67 6.75 20.53
CA ALA A 209 -13.74 7.88 20.53
C ALA A 209 -12.60 7.70 19.51
N GLN A 210 -12.08 6.48 19.34
CA GLN A 210 -11.04 6.19 18.36
C GLN A 210 -11.57 6.25 16.92
N THR A 211 -12.82 5.84 16.69
CA THR A 211 -13.48 5.99 15.39
C THR A 211 -13.65 7.47 15.03
N LEU A 212 -14.12 8.29 15.97
CA LEU A 212 -14.30 9.73 15.74
C LEU A 212 -12.94 10.43 15.50
N GLU A 213 -11.93 10.13 16.31
CA GLU A 213 -10.58 10.68 16.12
C GLU A 213 -9.98 10.31 14.76
N GLY A 214 -10.18 9.07 14.30
CA GLY A 214 -9.72 8.63 12.98
C GLY A 214 -10.46 9.31 11.83
N ILE A 215 -11.78 9.55 11.96
CA ILE A 215 -12.55 10.35 11.00
C ILE A 215 -12.00 11.79 10.95
N ASP A 216 -11.74 12.41 12.10
CA ASP A 216 -11.16 13.76 12.17
C ASP A 216 -9.76 13.81 11.55
N ARG A 217 -8.97 12.74 11.66
CA ARG A 217 -7.66 12.63 11.01
C ARG A 217 -7.80 12.59 9.48
N ILE A 218 -8.73 11.81 8.96
CA ILE A 218 -9.03 11.73 7.52
C ILE A 218 -9.49 13.10 7.01
N TRP A 219 -10.40 13.76 7.75
CA TRP A 219 -10.89 15.08 7.39
C TRP A 219 -9.77 16.12 7.32
N ARG A 220 -8.88 16.14 8.32
CA ARG A 220 -7.69 17.01 8.31
C ARG A 220 -6.82 16.75 7.09
N ALA A 221 -6.53 15.50 6.77
CA ALA A 221 -5.74 15.15 5.59
C ALA A 221 -6.40 15.63 4.27
N MET A 222 -7.72 15.50 4.14
CA MET A 222 -8.46 16.01 2.98
C MET A 222 -8.36 17.54 2.87
N ARG A 223 -8.57 18.25 3.99
CA ARG A 223 -8.46 19.71 4.03
C ARG A 223 -7.05 20.19 3.70
N ASP A 224 -6.04 19.57 4.30
CA ASP A 224 -4.65 19.95 4.09
C ASP A 224 -4.21 19.66 2.64
N CYS A 225 -4.75 18.61 2.01
CA CYS A 225 -4.59 18.33 0.58
C CYS A 225 -5.20 19.44 -0.30
N ILE A 226 -6.40 19.93 0.03
CA ILE A 226 -7.04 21.07 -0.66
C ILE A 226 -6.17 22.33 -0.52
N GLU A 227 -5.75 22.67 0.70
CA GLU A 227 -4.91 23.85 0.94
C GLU A 227 -3.59 23.79 0.17
N ARG A 228 -2.95 22.61 0.14
CA ARG A 228 -1.74 22.38 -0.64
C ARG A 228 -2.01 22.59 -2.13
N GLY A 229 -3.07 22.00 -2.67
CA GLY A 229 -3.45 22.15 -4.08
C GLY A 229 -3.71 23.61 -4.49
N LEU A 230 -4.26 24.43 -3.59
CA LEU A 230 -4.49 25.85 -3.83
C LEU A 230 -3.21 26.71 -3.82
N ARG A 231 -2.16 26.26 -3.12
CA ARG A 231 -0.88 26.99 -3.00
C ARG A 231 0.20 26.50 -3.97
N THR A 232 0.10 25.26 -4.45
CA THR A 232 1.10 24.64 -5.33
C THR A 232 0.79 24.92 -6.79
N GLY A 233 1.59 25.78 -7.42
CA GLY A 233 1.61 25.95 -8.88
C GLY A 233 2.55 24.96 -9.58
N GLY A 234 2.41 24.81 -10.89
CA GLY A 234 3.29 23.98 -11.72
C GLY A 234 2.56 23.27 -12.86
N VAL A 235 3.31 22.47 -13.61
CA VAL A 235 2.77 21.56 -14.63
C VAL A 235 2.77 20.15 -14.07
N LEU A 236 1.65 19.43 -14.22
CA LEU A 236 1.58 18.05 -13.75
C LEU A 236 2.61 17.18 -14.50
N PRO A 237 3.28 16.24 -13.80
CA PRO A 237 4.15 15.28 -14.46
C PRO A 237 3.32 14.32 -15.33
N GLY A 238 3.98 13.63 -16.26
CA GLY A 238 3.33 12.67 -17.17
C GLY A 238 3.30 13.09 -18.64
N GLY A 239 3.74 14.31 -18.97
CA GLY A 239 3.97 14.74 -20.36
C GLY A 239 2.70 15.10 -21.15
N LEU A 240 1.65 15.56 -20.46
CA LEU A 240 0.39 16.03 -21.04
C LEU A 240 0.37 17.56 -21.19
#